data_AF-A0A255ECG5-F1
#
_entry.id   AF-A0A255ECG5-F1
#
_cell.length_a   1.000
_cell.length_b   1.000
_cell.length_c   1.000
_cell.angle_alpha   90.00
_cell.angle_beta   90.00
_cell.angle_gamma   90.00
#
_symmetry.space_group_name_H-M   'P 1'
#
loop_
_entity.id
_entity.type
_entity.pdbx_description
1 polymer ?
#
loop_
_entity_poly.entity_id
_entity_poly.type
_entity_poly.pdbx_seq_one_letter_code
_entity_poly.pdbx_strand_id
1 'polypeptide(L)'
;MSSIFTYAIIGFAIVLASAPVTGGGRGKLDTKQLKKLANRERLPLPDELQLRVVARIRQREKLSLSWGVGGLVVGAALGVIIDAIATTEVAPVGVMFGAAMGMTLGSWRAVIRDPGTFRRDAPRVARAQATEVSDYTTAAEMWAVRLVPVVVVISLLVMAGVWYFTLLRPAGGLLVPIAWTLAAVVLMGLCGWLVRMRNDVVERPQRAASDLELAWDDALRGAAIRDLQDSVVAAGMALSVGIGVSAMNWLLPHSVRDGNEQLTATIAVVGGVAILVCLVTLGIVWAAGRLTANPSRRLWAGTAFEVL
;
A
#
# COMPACT_ATOMS: atom_id res chain seq x y z
N MET A 1 12.14 12.15 -23.46
CA MET A 1 11.57 10.94 -22.82
C MET A 1 10.13 11.27 -22.46
N SER A 2 9.12 10.48 -22.88
CA SER A 2 7.71 10.82 -22.60
C SER A 2 7.44 10.83 -21.09
N SER A 3 6.61 11.76 -20.61
CA SER A 3 6.20 11.84 -19.20
C SER A 3 5.69 10.48 -18.70
N ILE A 4 4.88 9.80 -19.50
CA ILE A 4 4.37 8.44 -19.27
C ILE A 4 5.46 7.46 -18.85
N PHE A 5 6.63 7.49 -19.50
CA PHE A 5 7.72 6.56 -19.21
C PHE A 5 8.31 6.80 -17.80
N THR A 6 8.50 8.05 -17.42
CA THR A 6 8.96 8.42 -16.07
C THR A 6 8.00 7.93 -15.00
N TYR A 7 6.69 8.16 -15.17
CA TYR A 7 5.68 7.70 -14.20
C TYR A 7 5.50 6.18 -14.22
N ALA A 8 5.70 5.52 -15.36
CA ALA A 8 5.71 4.06 -15.44
C ALA A 8 6.89 3.46 -14.68
N ILE A 9 8.09 4.05 -14.76
CA ILE A 9 9.25 3.64 -13.97
C ILE A 9 8.98 3.83 -12.48
N ILE A 10 8.44 4.99 -12.08
CA ILE A 10 8.10 5.27 -10.68
C ILE A 10 7.07 4.25 -10.18
N GLY A 11 5.98 4.04 -10.94
CA GLY A 11 4.95 3.07 -10.61
C GLY A 11 5.50 1.64 -10.53
N PHE A 12 6.38 1.26 -11.45
CA PHE A 12 7.04 -0.05 -11.45
C PHE A 12 7.95 -0.23 -10.23
N ALA A 13 8.74 0.77 -9.88
CA ALA A 13 9.60 0.74 -8.70
C ALA A 13 8.78 0.59 -7.41
N ILE A 14 7.64 1.29 -7.31
CA ILE A 14 6.71 1.18 -6.18
C ILE A 14 6.10 -0.23 -6.11
N VAL A 15 5.63 -0.76 -7.23
CA VAL A 15 5.06 -2.13 -7.29
C VAL A 15 6.12 -3.17 -6.91
N LEU A 16 7.35 -3.06 -7.40
CA LEU A 16 8.43 -3.97 -7.03
C LEU A 16 8.81 -3.89 -5.55
N ALA A 17 8.86 -2.69 -4.99
CA ALA A 17 9.13 -2.49 -3.57
C ALA A 17 8.08 -3.15 -2.66
N SER A 18 6.86 -3.38 -3.17
CA SER A 18 5.76 -3.99 -2.42
C SER A 18 5.78 -5.53 -2.34
N ALA A 19 6.69 -6.24 -3.02
CA ALA A 19 6.71 -7.71 -3.09
C ALA A 19 8.03 -8.37 -2.59
N PRO A 20 8.46 -8.19 -1.33
CA PRO A 20 9.83 -8.46 -0.92
C PRO A 20 10.19 -9.93 -0.57
N VAL A 21 9.25 -10.85 -0.28
CA VAL A 21 9.61 -12.11 0.41
C VAL A 21 9.87 -13.30 -0.53
N THR A 22 9.06 -13.53 -1.57
CA THR A 22 9.25 -14.70 -2.48
C THR A 22 9.55 -14.37 -3.94
N GLY A 23 9.84 -13.10 -4.26
CA GLY A 23 10.00 -12.66 -5.65
C GLY A 23 8.72 -12.91 -6.46
N GLY A 24 7.55 -12.69 -5.85
CA GLY A 24 6.26 -12.84 -6.52
C GLY A 24 5.68 -14.26 -6.56
N GLY A 25 6.03 -15.12 -5.61
CA GLY A 25 5.49 -16.48 -5.50
C GLY A 25 6.01 -17.47 -6.55
N ARG A 26 7.08 -17.13 -7.28
CA ARG A 26 7.68 -18.01 -8.30
C ARG A 26 8.86 -18.83 -7.77
N GLY A 27 9.58 -18.34 -6.76
CA GLY A 27 10.72 -19.04 -6.16
C GLY A 27 10.30 -20.27 -5.34
N LYS A 28 11.19 -21.29 -5.28
CA LYS A 28 11.12 -22.31 -4.24
C LYS A 28 11.41 -21.63 -2.90
N LEU A 29 10.54 -21.79 -1.90
CA LEU A 29 10.84 -21.26 -0.57
C LEU A 29 12.04 -22.01 0.00
N ASP A 30 13.09 -21.25 0.33
CA ASP A 30 14.24 -21.77 1.05
C ASP A 30 13.84 -22.08 2.50
N THR A 31 14.33 -23.20 3.04
CA THR A 31 14.14 -23.56 4.45
C THR A 31 14.66 -22.45 5.38
N LYS A 32 15.67 -21.69 4.97
CA LYS A 32 16.16 -20.51 5.70
C LYS A 32 15.11 -19.40 5.81
N GLN A 33 14.36 -19.13 4.74
CA GLN A 33 13.30 -18.11 4.75
C GLN A 33 12.14 -18.53 5.66
N LEU A 34 11.81 -19.81 5.68
CA LEU A 34 10.80 -20.38 6.57
C LEU A 34 11.19 -20.30 8.04
N LYS A 35 12.44 -20.67 8.36
CA LYS A 35 12.98 -20.48 9.72
C LYS A 35 12.98 -19.00 10.12
N LYS A 36 13.34 -18.10 9.20
CA LYS A 36 13.29 -16.65 9.45
C LYS A 36 11.85 -16.17 9.70
N LEU A 37 10.87 -16.68 8.96
CA LEU A 37 9.46 -16.38 9.18
C LEU A 37 8.98 -16.90 10.55
N ALA A 38 9.23 -18.17 10.86
CA ALA A 38 8.87 -18.76 12.15
C ALA A 38 9.48 -17.98 13.33
N ASN A 39 10.76 -17.63 13.23
CA ASN A 39 11.44 -16.80 14.24
C ASN A 39 10.86 -15.39 14.33
N ARG A 40 10.51 -14.77 13.20
CA ARG A 40 9.88 -13.44 13.16
C ARG A 40 8.52 -13.47 13.83
N GLU A 41 7.69 -14.47 13.53
CA GLU A 41 6.36 -14.63 14.11
C GLU A 41 6.39 -15.16 15.56
N ARG A 42 7.57 -15.65 16.01
CA ARG A 42 7.80 -16.28 17.33
C ARG A 42 6.87 -17.49 17.56
N LEU A 43 6.72 -18.32 16.54
CA LEU A 43 5.90 -19.53 16.56
C LEU A 43 6.70 -20.72 15.99
N PRO A 44 6.66 -21.91 16.62
CA PRO A 44 7.22 -23.11 16.01
C PRO A 44 6.43 -23.47 14.75
N LEU A 45 7.12 -23.99 13.72
CA LEU A 45 6.51 -24.38 12.45
C LEU A 45 6.79 -25.86 12.17
N PRO A 46 5.98 -26.79 12.71
CA PRO A 46 6.06 -28.21 12.38
C PRO A 46 5.85 -28.45 10.88
N ASP A 47 6.44 -29.53 10.36
CA ASP A 47 6.39 -29.90 8.94
C ASP A 47 4.95 -30.00 8.39
N GLU A 48 4.02 -30.46 9.24
CA GLU A 48 2.59 -30.57 8.89
C GLU A 48 1.93 -29.21 8.60
N LEU A 49 2.33 -28.15 9.31
CA LEU A 49 1.82 -26.80 9.14
C LEU A 49 2.58 -26.04 8.05
N GLN A 50 3.85 -26.37 7.84
CA GLN A 50 4.74 -25.70 6.88
C GLN A 50 4.12 -25.61 5.49
N LEU A 51 3.62 -26.72 4.93
CA LEU A 51 3.04 -26.74 3.58
C LEU A 51 1.83 -25.80 3.45
N ARG A 52 1.00 -25.70 4.49
CA ARG A 52 -0.22 -24.87 4.46
C ARG A 52 0.09 -23.39 4.63
N VAL A 53 0.96 -23.04 5.56
CA VAL A 53 1.43 -21.67 5.78
C VAL A 53 2.09 -21.15 4.51
N VAL A 54 2.97 -21.95 3.89
CA VAL A 54 3.62 -21.62 2.62
C VAL A 54 2.62 -21.40 1.49
N ALA A 55 1.65 -22.31 1.32
CA ALA A 55 0.67 -22.21 0.25
C ALA A 55 -0.14 -20.89 0.35
N ARG A 56 -0.54 -20.51 1.57
CA ARG A 56 -1.28 -19.25 1.81
C ARG A 56 -0.44 -18.02 1.50
N ILE A 57 0.80 -17.95 2.01
CA ILE A 57 1.71 -16.83 1.75
C ILE A 57 1.95 -16.68 0.25
N ARG A 58 2.29 -17.78 -0.43
CA ARG A 58 2.56 -17.80 -1.87
C ARG A 58 1.35 -17.35 -2.69
N GLN A 59 0.14 -17.80 -2.33
CA GLN A 59 -1.08 -17.39 -3.01
C GLN A 59 -1.34 -15.89 -2.86
N ARG A 60 -1.15 -15.34 -1.66
CA ARG A 60 -1.34 -13.91 -1.40
C ARG A 60 -0.34 -13.05 -2.18
N GLU A 61 0.95 -13.39 -2.13
CA GLU A 61 1.98 -12.65 -2.85
C GLU A 61 1.79 -12.73 -4.37
N LYS A 62 1.43 -13.91 -4.91
CA LYS A 62 1.12 -14.06 -6.33
C LYS A 62 -0.04 -13.16 -6.75
N LEU A 63 -1.11 -13.13 -5.95
CA LEU A 63 -2.27 -12.30 -6.24
C LEU A 63 -1.91 -10.82 -6.15
N SER A 64 -1.29 -10.37 -5.05
CA SER A 64 -0.87 -8.98 -4.88
C SER A 64 0.01 -8.50 -6.05
N LEU A 65 1.05 -9.26 -6.41
CA LEU A 65 1.92 -8.90 -7.53
C LEU A 65 1.19 -8.90 -8.88
N SER A 66 0.37 -9.92 -9.16
CA SER A 66 -0.33 -10.01 -10.45
C SER A 66 -1.28 -8.84 -10.67
N TRP A 67 -1.96 -8.39 -9.62
CA TRP A 67 -2.87 -7.24 -9.68
C TRP A 67 -2.13 -5.91 -9.64
N GLY A 68 -1.01 -5.81 -8.91
CA GLY A 68 -0.14 -4.63 -8.95
C GLY A 68 0.43 -4.39 -10.34
N VAL A 69 0.99 -5.43 -10.98
CA VAL A 69 1.49 -5.36 -12.37
C VAL A 69 0.33 -5.12 -13.34
N GLY A 70 -0.80 -5.82 -13.18
CA GLY A 70 -1.98 -5.62 -14.02
C GLY A 70 -2.50 -4.19 -13.96
N GLY A 71 -2.60 -3.60 -12.76
CA GLY A 71 -3.02 -2.21 -12.59
C GLY A 71 -2.02 -1.21 -13.16
N LEU A 72 -0.71 -1.47 -13.08
CA LEU A 72 0.30 -0.66 -13.75
C LEU A 72 0.15 -0.70 -15.28
N VAL A 73 -0.07 -1.88 -15.87
CA VAL A 73 -0.30 -2.03 -17.31
C VAL A 73 -1.56 -1.29 -17.75
N VAL A 74 -2.67 -1.47 -17.01
CA VAL A 74 -3.92 -0.76 -17.29
C VAL A 74 -3.76 0.75 -17.11
N GLY A 75 -3.03 1.20 -16.09
CA GLY A 75 -2.73 2.61 -15.85
C GLY A 75 -1.87 3.21 -16.95
N ALA A 76 -0.87 2.48 -17.43
CA ALA A 76 -0.03 2.89 -18.56
C ALA A 76 -0.85 3.02 -19.85
N ALA A 77 -1.70 2.03 -20.14
CA ALA A 77 -2.62 2.08 -21.28
C ALA A 77 -3.59 3.26 -21.17
N LEU A 78 -4.16 3.50 -19.98
CA LEU A 78 -5.02 4.66 -19.72
C LEU A 78 -4.26 5.98 -19.91
N GLY A 79 -3.01 6.06 -19.45
CA GLY A 79 -2.13 7.20 -19.68
C GLY A 79 -1.92 7.49 -21.16
N VAL A 80 -1.64 6.46 -21.98
CA VAL A 80 -1.50 6.59 -23.44
C VAL A 80 -2.80 7.03 -24.10
N ILE A 81 -3.95 6.49 -23.67
CA ILE A 81 -5.26 6.89 -24.19
C ILE A 81 -5.53 8.36 -23.86
N ILE A 82 -5.28 8.78 -22.62
CA ILE A 82 -5.41 10.17 -22.18
C ILE A 82 -4.49 11.10 -22.99
N ASP A 83 -3.25 10.69 -23.23
CA ASP A 83 -2.29 11.43 -24.06
C ASP A 83 -2.79 11.65 -25.49
N ALA A 84 -3.51 10.66 -26.05
CA ALA A 84 -4.05 10.72 -27.40
C ALA A 84 -5.33 11.57 -27.54
N ILE A 85 -6.17 11.65 -26.50
CA ILE A 85 -7.49 12.32 -26.57
C ILE A 85 -7.57 13.63 -25.81
N ALA A 86 -6.67 13.85 -24.85
CA ALA A 86 -6.67 15.01 -23.96
C ALA A 86 -5.29 15.70 -23.99
N THR A 87 -4.84 16.25 -22.86
CA THR A 87 -3.54 16.90 -22.77
C THR A 87 -2.50 15.94 -22.22
N THR A 88 -1.29 16.00 -22.78
CA THR A 88 -0.13 15.18 -22.39
C THR A 88 0.23 15.32 -20.91
N GLU A 89 -0.20 16.42 -20.27
CA GLU A 89 -0.01 16.72 -18.85
C GLU A 89 -0.93 15.90 -17.92
N VAL A 90 -2.03 15.33 -18.42
CA VAL A 90 -2.96 14.51 -17.63
C VAL A 90 -2.61 13.02 -17.70
N ALA A 91 -1.87 12.59 -18.72
CA ALA A 91 -1.44 11.20 -18.90
C ALA A 91 -0.77 10.58 -17.65
N PRO A 92 0.10 11.29 -16.90
CA PRO A 92 0.66 10.80 -15.63
C PRO A 92 -0.36 10.35 -14.58
N VAL A 93 -1.53 11.00 -14.53
CA VAL A 93 -2.60 10.69 -13.58
C VAL A 93 -3.07 9.26 -13.81
N GLY A 94 -3.30 8.87 -15.06
CA GLY A 94 -3.74 7.52 -15.42
C GLY A 94 -2.77 6.43 -14.98
N VAL A 95 -1.47 6.67 -15.16
CA VAL A 95 -0.40 5.72 -14.77
C VAL A 95 -0.36 5.52 -13.26
N MET A 96 -0.29 6.62 -12.50
CA MET A 96 -0.19 6.56 -11.04
C MET A 96 -1.48 6.05 -10.39
N PHE A 97 -2.63 6.46 -10.93
CA PHE A 97 -3.93 5.97 -10.50
C PHE A 97 -4.07 4.47 -10.73
N GLY A 98 -3.73 3.98 -11.92
CA GLY A 98 -3.77 2.54 -12.22
C GLY A 98 -2.82 1.72 -11.35
N ALA A 99 -1.61 2.20 -11.10
CA ALA A 99 -0.68 1.54 -10.18
C ALA A 99 -1.23 1.46 -8.75
N ALA A 100 -1.73 2.58 -8.21
CA ALA A 100 -2.30 2.65 -6.86
C ALA A 100 -3.56 1.77 -6.72
N MET A 101 -4.44 1.79 -7.73
CA MET A 101 -5.61 0.91 -7.80
C MET A 101 -5.23 -0.57 -7.89
N GLY A 102 -4.23 -0.91 -8.72
CA GLY A 102 -3.76 -2.29 -8.87
C GLY A 102 -3.27 -2.89 -7.55
N MET A 103 -2.47 -2.13 -6.81
CA MET A 103 -1.96 -2.54 -5.50
C MET A 103 -3.10 -2.74 -4.48
N THR A 104 -4.00 -1.77 -4.38
CA THR A 104 -5.13 -1.80 -3.42
C THR A 104 -6.10 -2.95 -3.72
N LEU A 105 -6.50 -3.13 -4.98
CA LEU A 105 -7.35 -4.24 -5.41
C LEU A 105 -6.64 -5.60 -5.29
N GLY A 106 -5.34 -5.66 -5.55
CA GLY A 106 -4.54 -6.86 -5.42
C GLY A 106 -4.51 -7.40 -4.00
N SER A 107 -4.25 -6.52 -3.03
CA SER A 107 -4.23 -6.88 -1.62
C SER A 107 -5.62 -7.27 -1.12
N TRP A 108 -6.66 -6.54 -1.53
CA TRP A 108 -8.03 -6.95 -1.26
C TRP A 108 -8.34 -8.35 -1.79
N ARG A 109 -7.99 -8.62 -3.05
CA ARG A 109 -8.24 -9.91 -3.68
C ARG A 109 -7.46 -11.03 -3.01
N ALA A 110 -6.21 -10.77 -2.61
CA ALA A 110 -5.38 -11.69 -1.86
C ALA A 110 -6.02 -12.06 -0.52
N VAL A 111 -6.59 -11.09 0.18
CA VAL A 111 -7.27 -11.31 1.47
C VAL A 111 -8.59 -12.06 1.30
N ILE A 112 -9.43 -11.71 0.32
CA ILE A 112 -10.71 -12.42 0.09
C ILE A 112 -10.51 -13.86 -0.36
N ARG A 113 -9.50 -14.12 -1.21
CA ARG A 113 -9.23 -15.48 -1.69
C ARG A 113 -8.48 -16.35 -0.70
N ASP A 114 -8.17 -15.84 0.49
CA ASP A 114 -7.60 -16.68 1.51
C ASP A 114 -8.61 -17.77 1.92
N PRO A 115 -8.29 -19.06 1.78
CA PRO A 115 -9.19 -20.15 2.13
C PRO A 115 -9.59 -20.19 3.61
N GLY A 116 -8.99 -19.36 4.48
CA GLY A 116 -9.53 -18.99 5.80
C GLY A 116 -9.46 -20.06 6.89
N THR A 117 -9.44 -21.35 6.56
CA THR A 117 -9.35 -22.45 7.54
C THR A 117 -8.36 -23.50 7.07
N PHE A 118 -7.51 -24.00 7.98
CA PHE A 118 -6.51 -25.01 7.66
C PHE A 118 -7.14 -26.41 7.48
N ARG A 119 -8.24 -26.68 8.20
CA ARG A 119 -9.06 -27.90 8.09
C ARG A 119 -10.55 -27.53 8.23
N ARG A 120 -11.39 -27.95 7.28
CA ARG A 120 -12.85 -27.74 7.39
C ARG A 120 -13.48 -28.66 8.43
N ASP A 121 -12.91 -29.84 8.64
CA ASP A 121 -13.48 -30.91 9.46
C ASP A 121 -12.78 -31.08 10.83
N ALA A 122 -11.87 -30.18 11.19
CA ALA A 122 -11.19 -30.22 12.49
C ALA A 122 -12.12 -29.81 13.65
N PRO A 123 -11.87 -30.31 14.89
CA PRO A 123 -12.52 -29.79 16.08
C PRO A 123 -12.37 -28.27 16.17
N ARG A 124 -13.39 -27.58 16.69
CA ARG A 124 -13.34 -26.12 16.80
C ARG A 124 -12.64 -25.73 18.11
N VAL A 125 -11.34 -25.49 18.05
CA VAL A 125 -10.66 -24.73 19.12
C VAL A 125 -11.04 -23.25 18.94
N ALA A 126 -11.58 -22.65 19.99
CA ALA A 126 -12.03 -21.25 20.00
C ALA A 126 -11.34 -20.48 21.12
N ARG A 127 -11.15 -19.18 20.93
CA ARG A 127 -10.57 -18.31 21.95
C ARG A 127 -11.59 -18.03 23.06
N ALA A 128 -11.07 -17.80 24.26
CA ALA A 128 -11.87 -17.38 25.40
C ALA A 128 -12.35 -15.92 25.31
N GLN A 129 -11.68 -15.09 24.50
CA GLN A 129 -11.95 -13.66 24.36
C GLN A 129 -12.30 -13.30 22.92
N ALA A 130 -13.17 -12.30 22.76
CA ALA A 130 -13.44 -11.68 21.48
C ALA A 130 -12.20 -10.91 21.00
N THR A 131 -12.03 -10.80 19.69
CA THR A 131 -10.79 -10.31 19.07
C THR A 131 -11.08 -9.07 18.26
N GLU A 132 -10.20 -8.09 18.34
CA GLU A 132 -10.34 -6.79 17.68
C GLU A 132 -9.18 -6.52 16.73
N VAL A 133 -9.34 -5.54 15.84
CA VAL A 133 -8.27 -5.12 14.90
C VAL A 133 -7.01 -4.64 15.64
N SER A 134 -7.16 -4.08 16.84
CA SER A 134 -6.05 -3.64 17.70
C SER A 134 -5.19 -4.79 18.23
N ASP A 135 -5.69 -6.02 18.23
CA ASP A 135 -4.89 -7.19 18.61
C ASP A 135 -3.92 -7.61 17.51
N TYR A 136 -4.23 -7.22 16.27
CA TYR A 136 -3.47 -7.58 15.08
C TYR A 136 -2.56 -6.45 14.57
N THR A 137 -2.73 -5.24 15.09
CA THR A 137 -2.06 -4.04 14.59
C THR A 137 -1.48 -3.21 15.71
N THR A 138 -0.45 -2.42 15.40
CA THR A 138 0.14 -1.48 16.37
C THR A 138 -0.52 -0.10 16.27
N ALA A 139 -0.40 0.69 17.34
CA ALA A 139 -0.88 2.08 17.31
C ALA A 139 -0.23 2.91 16.20
N ALA A 140 1.06 2.70 15.94
CA ALA A 140 1.79 3.36 14.87
C ALA A 140 1.25 2.98 13.47
N GLU A 141 0.91 1.71 13.22
CA GLU A 141 0.26 1.28 11.97
C GLU A 141 -1.10 1.97 11.78
N MET A 142 -1.89 2.09 12.85
CA MET A 142 -3.16 2.81 12.80
C MET A 142 -2.97 4.31 12.51
N TRP A 143 -1.97 4.94 13.12
CA TRP A 143 -1.62 6.34 12.85
C TRP A 143 -1.14 6.56 11.42
N ALA A 144 -0.31 5.66 10.88
CA ALA A 144 0.16 5.75 9.49
C ALA A 144 -1.02 5.81 8.50
N VAL A 145 -2.02 4.93 8.68
CA VAL A 145 -3.23 4.94 7.87
C VAL A 145 -4.03 6.24 8.02
N ARG A 146 -4.13 6.79 9.23
CA ARG A 146 -4.84 8.06 9.49
C ARG A 146 -4.13 9.27 8.90
N LEU A 147 -2.81 9.21 8.74
CA LEU A 147 -2.01 10.28 8.16
C LEU A 147 -2.11 10.34 6.63
N VAL A 148 -2.41 9.22 5.94
CA VAL A 148 -2.55 9.16 4.48
C VAL A 148 -3.43 10.30 3.90
N PRO A 149 -4.69 10.51 4.34
CA PRO A 149 -5.52 11.59 3.80
C PRO A 149 -4.91 12.98 4.03
N VAL A 150 -4.22 13.19 5.16
CA VAL A 150 -3.54 14.47 5.47
C VAL A 150 -2.41 14.73 4.46
N VAL A 151 -1.58 13.72 4.20
CA VAL A 151 -0.48 13.81 3.23
C VAL A 151 -1.00 14.08 1.81
N VAL A 152 -2.08 13.42 1.41
CA VAL A 152 -2.72 13.63 0.10
C VAL A 152 -3.31 15.04 0.00
N VAL A 153 -4.03 15.52 1.02
CA VAL A 153 -4.59 16.89 1.03
C VAL A 153 -3.48 17.93 0.96
N ILE A 154 -2.40 17.79 1.73
CA ILE A 154 -1.26 18.71 1.66
C ILE A 154 -0.64 18.71 0.26
N SER A 155 -0.52 17.53 -0.37
CA SER A 155 0.01 17.42 -1.74
C SER A 155 -0.89 18.16 -2.74
N LEU A 156 -2.22 18.02 -2.61
CA LEU A 156 -3.20 18.74 -3.43
C LEU A 156 -3.15 20.26 -3.18
N LEU A 157 -2.97 20.70 -1.93
CA LEU A 157 -2.82 22.11 -1.59
C LEU A 157 -1.54 22.71 -2.18
N VAL A 158 -0.43 21.95 -2.16
CA VAL A 158 0.81 22.36 -2.83
C VAL A 158 0.58 22.52 -4.34
N MET A 159 -0.06 21.54 -4.98
CA MET A 159 -0.39 21.62 -6.41
C MET A 159 -1.34 22.80 -6.71
N ALA A 160 -2.35 23.04 -5.88
CA ALA A 160 -3.26 24.17 -6.02
C ALA A 160 -2.54 25.52 -5.83
N GLY A 161 -1.59 25.59 -4.89
CA GLY A 161 -0.73 26.75 -4.69
C GLY A 161 0.15 27.02 -5.91
N VAL A 162 0.83 25.99 -6.44
CA VAL A 162 1.58 26.08 -7.70
C VAL A 162 0.67 26.57 -8.83
N TRP A 163 -0.54 26.00 -8.94
CA TRP A 163 -1.52 26.39 -9.95
C TRP A 163 -1.96 27.85 -9.83
N TYR A 164 -2.16 28.33 -8.61
CA TYR A 164 -2.68 29.67 -8.34
C TYR A 164 -1.62 30.77 -8.53
N PHE A 165 -0.38 30.51 -8.10
CA PHE A 165 0.69 31.51 -8.12
C PHE A 165 1.49 31.55 -9.44
N THR A 166 1.27 30.61 -10.36
CA THR A 166 1.90 30.65 -11.70
C THR A 166 1.06 31.49 -12.66
N LEU A 167 1.65 32.55 -13.22
CA LEU A 167 0.97 33.46 -14.14
C LEU A 167 0.64 32.80 -15.48
N LEU A 168 1.56 31.97 -15.99
CA LEU A 168 1.40 31.22 -17.23
C LEU A 168 0.88 29.81 -16.94
N ARG A 169 -0.34 29.56 -17.42
CA ARG A 169 -0.98 28.25 -17.30
C ARG A 169 -0.45 27.31 -18.40
N PRO A 170 -0.14 26.04 -18.08
CA PRO A 170 0.34 25.06 -19.01
C PRO A 170 -0.84 24.63 -19.88
N ALA A 171 -0.57 23.93 -20.98
CA ALA A 171 -1.60 23.49 -21.92
C ALA A 171 -2.75 22.71 -21.24
N GLY A 172 -2.46 22.01 -20.13
CA GLY A 172 -3.46 21.28 -19.35
C GLY A 172 -4.40 22.14 -18.49
N GLY A 173 -4.07 23.41 -18.24
CA GLY A 173 -4.92 24.35 -17.48
C GLY A 173 -5.47 23.79 -16.17
N LEU A 174 -6.79 23.93 -15.97
CA LEU A 174 -7.52 23.39 -14.81
C LEU A 174 -7.74 21.87 -14.85
N LEU A 175 -7.55 21.21 -16.00
CA LEU A 175 -7.84 19.78 -16.13
C LEU A 175 -6.88 18.93 -15.29
N VAL A 176 -5.61 19.32 -15.18
CA VAL A 176 -4.59 18.61 -14.40
C VAL A 176 -4.95 18.56 -12.91
N PRO A 177 -5.17 19.69 -12.21
CA PRO A 177 -5.53 19.63 -10.79
C PRO A 177 -6.89 18.97 -10.54
N ILE A 178 -7.86 19.14 -11.46
CA ILE A 178 -9.15 18.43 -11.38
C ILE A 178 -8.95 16.91 -11.47
N ALA A 179 -8.15 16.44 -12.45
CA ALA A 179 -7.90 15.02 -12.64
C ALA A 179 -7.19 14.39 -11.43
N TRP A 180 -6.17 15.06 -10.87
CA TRP A 180 -5.51 14.61 -9.64
C TRP A 180 -6.45 14.62 -8.44
N THR A 181 -7.32 15.62 -8.32
CA THR A 181 -8.32 15.69 -7.23
C THR A 181 -9.32 14.55 -7.35
N LEU A 182 -9.84 14.27 -8.55
CA LEU A 182 -10.75 13.15 -8.79
C LEU A 182 -10.07 11.81 -8.49
N ALA A 183 -8.84 11.60 -8.98
CA ALA A 183 -8.05 10.41 -8.67
C ALA A 183 -7.84 10.24 -7.16
N ALA A 184 -7.56 11.33 -6.45
CA ALA A 184 -7.41 11.33 -5.00
C ALA A 184 -8.70 10.95 -4.28
N VAL A 185 -9.84 11.55 -4.66
CA VAL A 185 -11.15 11.24 -4.07
C VAL A 185 -11.51 9.77 -4.26
N VAL A 186 -11.38 9.24 -5.48
CA VAL A 186 -11.69 7.84 -5.78
C VAL A 186 -10.78 6.90 -4.99
N LEU A 187 -9.47 7.18 -4.97
CA LEU A 187 -8.51 6.34 -4.26
C LEU A 187 -8.71 6.41 -2.74
N MET A 188 -9.02 7.57 -2.18
CA MET A 188 -9.32 7.71 -0.75
C MET A 188 -10.61 6.99 -0.36
N GLY A 189 -11.64 7.02 -1.23
CA GLY A 189 -12.85 6.21 -1.04
C GLY A 189 -12.53 4.72 -0.99
N LEU A 190 -11.70 4.24 -1.94
CA LEU A 190 -11.25 2.85 -1.96
C LEU A 190 -10.42 2.50 -0.71
N CYS A 191 -9.48 3.37 -0.30
CA CYS A 191 -8.69 3.19 0.90
C CYS A 191 -9.56 3.14 2.17
N GLY A 192 -10.58 4.00 2.28
CA GLY A 192 -11.54 3.97 3.38
C GLY A 192 -12.34 2.66 3.43
N TRP A 193 -12.73 2.15 2.27
CA TRP A 193 -13.37 0.83 2.17
C TRP A 193 -12.43 -0.32 2.58
N LEU A 194 -11.16 -0.29 2.17
CA LEU A 194 -10.15 -1.28 2.62
C LEU A 194 -9.90 -1.21 4.13
N VAL A 195 -9.95 -0.01 4.72
CA VAL A 195 -9.86 0.16 6.17
C VAL A 195 -11.01 -0.56 6.87
N ARG A 196 -12.23 -0.42 6.34
CA ARG A 196 -13.42 -1.08 6.87
C ARG A 196 -13.36 -2.61 6.73
N MET A 197 -12.86 -3.12 5.61
CA MET A 197 -12.67 -4.56 5.36
C MET A 197 -11.79 -5.28 6.40
N ARG A 198 -11.00 -4.56 7.20
CA ARG A 198 -10.22 -5.16 8.29
C ARG A 198 -11.12 -5.80 9.34
N ASN A 199 -12.28 -5.21 9.61
CA ASN A 199 -13.26 -5.77 10.55
C ASN A 199 -13.78 -7.10 10.01
N ASP A 200 -14.15 -7.13 8.73
CA ASP A 200 -14.61 -8.36 8.06
C ASP A 200 -13.55 -9.48 8.11
N VAL A 201 -12.25 -9.13 8.08
CA VAL A 201 -11.16 -10.11 8.23
C VAL A 201 -11.08 -10.66 9.65
N VAL A 202 -11.28 -9.82 10.67
CA VAL A 202 -11.29 -10.23 12.07
C VAL A 202 -12.53 -11.06 12.41
N GLU A 203 -13.68 -10.76 11.80
CA GLU A 203 -14.93 -11.48 12.04
C GLU A 203 -14.98 -12.87 11.37
N ARG A 204 -14.04 -13.18 10.47
CA ARG A 204 -14.00 -14.48 9.78
C ARG A 204 -13.90 -15.63 10.77
N PRO A 205 -14.77 -16.66 10.67
CA PRO A 205 -14.69 -17.85 11.50
C PRO A 205 -13.33 -18.53 11.38
N GLN A 206 -12.74 -18.88 12.53
CA GLN A 206 -11.52 -19.67 12.60
C GLN A 206 -11.85 -21.11 12.98
N ARG A 207 -11.21 -22.06 12.28
CA ARG A 207 -11.22 -23.48 12.63
C ARG A 207 -9.78 -23.96 12.70
N ALA A 208 -9.39 -24.44 13.86
CA ALA A 208 -8.05 -24.93 14.17
C ALA A 208 -8.17 -26.18 15.05
N ALA A 209 -7.37 -27.20 14.77
CA ALA A 209 -7.32 -28.46 15.52
C ALA A 209 -6.45 -28.35 16.79
N SER A 210 -5.61 -27.32 16.89
CA SER A 210 -4.74 -27.07 18.04
C SER A 210 -4.55 -25.58 18.27
N ASP A 211 -4.12 -25.22 19.49
CA ASP A 211 -3.76 -23.84 19.84
C ASP A 211 -2.65 -23.27 18.95
N LEU A 212 -1.67 -24.11 18.56
CA LEU A 212 -0.61 -23.70 17.66
C LEU A 212 -1.14 -23.39 16.25
N GLU A 213 -2.06 -24.20 15.74
CA GLU A 213 -2.71 -23.95 14.46
C GLU A 213 -3.56 -22.67 14.50
N LEU A 214 -4.22 -22.40 15.63
CA LEU A 214 -4.97 -21.17 15.85
C LEU A 214 -4.04 -19.94 15.93
N ALA A 215 -2.91 -20.06 16.62
CA ALA A 215 -1.91 -19.00 16.71
C ALA A 215 -1.27 -18.66 15.35
N TRP A 216 -1.03 -19.67 14.51
CA TRP A 216 -0.59 -19.44 13.13
C TRP A 216 -1.67 -18.80 12.27
N ASP A 217 -2.94 -19.18 12.44
CA ASP A 217 -4.04 -18.51 11.74
C ASP A 217 -4.13 -17.03 12.13
N ASP A 218 -3.92 -16.71 13.40
CA ASP A 218 -3.85 -15.33 13.89
C ASP A 218 -2.67 -14.54 13.35
N ALA A 219 -1.48 -15.13 13.29
CA ALA A 219 -0.33 -14.49 12.67
C ALA A 219 -0.60 -14.19 11.18
N LEU A 220 -1.16 -15.14 10.44
CA LEU A 220 -1.53 -14.96 9.03
C LEU A 220 -2.65 -13.93 8.85
N ARG A 221 -3.61 -13.87 9.78
CA ARG A 221 -4.66 -12.85 9.79
C ARG A 221 -4.09 -11.45 10.03
N GLY A 222 -3.20 -11.33 11.01
CA GLY A 222 -2.48 -10.08 11.27
C GLY A 222 -1.66 -9.62 10.07
N ALA A 223 -0.97 -10.54 9.40
CA ALA A 223 -0.28 -10.26 8.14
C ALA A 223 -1.25 -9.75 7.05
N ALA A 224 -2.43 -10.38 6.88
CA ALA A 224 -3.42 -9.92 5.91
C ALA A 224 -3.94 -8.50 6.20
N ILE A 225 -4.24 -8.20 7.46
CA ILE A 225 -4.71 -6.86 7.88
C ILE A 225 -3.62 -5.82 7.58
N ARG A 226 -2.37 -6.17 7.86
CA ARG A 226 -1.20 -5.34 7.58
C ARG A 226 -0.94 -5.13 6.09
N ASP A 227 -1.16 -6.15 5.26
CA ASP A 227 -1.04 -6.02 3.80
C ASP A 227 -2.08 -5.02 3.25
N LEU A 228 -3.31 -5.01 3.80
CA LEU A 228 -4.33 -4.01 3.47
C LEU A 228 -3.90 -2.61 3.91
N GLN A 229 -3.32 -2.48 5.10
CA GLN A 229 -2.80 -1.20 5.61
C GLN A 229 -1.64 -0.67 4.75
N ASP A 230 -0.70 -1.54 4.40
CA ASP A 230 0.44 -1.21 3.55
C ASP A 230 -0.01 -0.73 2.19
N SER A 231 -1.04 -1.36 1.63
CA SER A 231 -1.59 -0.96 0.34
C SER A 231 -2.20 0.44 0.39
N VAL A 232 -2.86 0.79 1.50
CA VAL A 232 -3.40 2.15 1.72
C VAL A 232 -2.27 3.17 1.85
N VAL A 233 -1.24 2.87 2.64
CA VAL A 233 -0.08 3.76 2.82
C VAL A 233 0.69 3.92 1.52
N ALA A 234 1.00 2.83 0.83
CA ALA A 234 1.72 2.83 -0.44
C ALA A 234 0.95 3.57 -1.55
N ALA A 235 -0.36 3.34 -1.66
CA ALA A 235 -1.21 4.06 -2.60
C ALA A 235 -1.25 5.56 -2.30
N GLY A 236 -1.36 5.94 -1.03
CA GLY A 236 -1.28 7.33 -0.58
C GLY A 236 0.06 7.99 -0.93
N MET A 237 1.17 7.33 -0.61
CA MET A 237 2.52 7.83 -0.95
C MET A 237 2.71 7.95 -2.46
N ALA A 238 2.31 6.94 -3.23
CA ALA A 238 2.40 6.95 -4.69
C ALA A 238 1.61 8.12 -5.28
N LEU A 239 0.38 8.32 -4.83
CA LEU A 239 -0.47 9.43 -5.27
C LEU A 239 0.17 10.78 -4.93
N SER A 240 0.64 10.97 -3.69
CA SER A 240 1.29 12.21 -3.26
C SER A 240 2.58 12.52 -4.01
N VAL A 241 3.41 11.51 -4.29
CA VAL A 241 4.58 11.66 -5.15
C VAL A 241 4.16 12.06 -6.56
N GLY A 242 3.13 11.42 -7.12
CA GLY A 242 2.60 11.74 -8.44
C GLY A 242 2.11 13.20 -8.54
N ILE A 243 1.35 13.65 -7.55
CA ILE A 243 0.87 15.04 -7.44
C ILE A 243 2.07 16.00 -7.32
N GLY A 244 3.02 15.71 -6.42
CA GLY A 244 4.20 16.55 -6.21
C GLY A 244 5.07 16.69 -7.45
N VAL A 245 5.39 15.58 -8.11
CA VAL A 245 6.17 15.59 -9.37
C VAL A 245 5.42 16.36 -10.45
N SER A 246 4.10 16.21 -10.56
CA SER A 246 3.30 16.96 -11.54
C SER A 246 3.33 18.47 -11.26
N ALA A 247 3.20 18.86 -9.98
CA ALA A 247 3.30 20.26 -9.56
C ALA A 247 4.69 20.84 -9.85
N MET A 248 5.76 20.08 -9.56
CA MET A 248 7.14 20.54 -9.84
C MET A 248 7.44 20.61 -11.33
N ASN A 249 6.95 19.65 -12.12
CA ASN A 249 7.12 19.65 -13.58
C ASN A 249 6.53 20.90 -14.23
N TRP A 250 5.46 21.43 -13.67
CA TRP A 250 4.86 22.68 -14.13
C TRP A 250 5.78 23.90 -13.90
N LEU A 251 6.67 23.87 -12.91
CA LEU A 251 7.62 24.97 -12.68
C LEU A 251 8.88 24.89 -13.57
N LEU A 252 9.09 23.80 -14.31
CA LEU A 252 10.29 23.60 -15.12
C LEU A 252 10.37 24.48 -16.39
N PRO A 253 9.29 24.67 -17.18
CA PRO A 253 9.35 25.44 -18.42
C PRO A 253 9.88 26.86 -18.19
N HIS A 254 10.78 27.32 -19.07
CA HIS A 254 11.39 28.64 -18.94
C HIS A 254 10.34 29.76 -19.02
N SER A 255 9.32 29.59 -19.85
CA SER A 255 8.21 30.54 -19.98
C SER A 255 7.48 30.81 -18.66
N VAL A 256 7.34 29.82 -17.78
CA VAL A 256 6.67 29.98 -16.48
C VAL A 256 7.56 30.74 -15.49
N ARG A 257 8.89 30.69 -15.68
CA ARG A 257 9.88 31.29 -14.79
C ARG A 257 10.29 32.70 -15.18
N ASP A 258 10.14 33.05 -16.46
CA ASP A 258 10.59 34.34 -17.02
C ASP A 258 9.96 35.53 -16.26
N GLY A 259 10.83 36.35 -15.67
CA GLY A 259 10.44 37.52 -14.86
C GLY A 259 9.89 37.21 -13.47
N ASN A 260 9.85 35.93 -13.05
CA ASN A 260 9.38 35.48 -11.73
C ASN A 260 10.25 34.34 -11.17
N GLU A 261 11.55 34.33 -11.46
CA GLU A 261 12.44 33.22 -11.12
C GLU A 261 12.52 32.99 -9.62
N GLN A 262 12.57 34.08 -8.84
CA GLN A 262 12.63 33.99 -7.38
C GLN A 262 11.34 33.41 -6.79
N LEU A 263 10.17 33.88 -7.24
CA LEU A 263 8.88 33.39 -6.75
C LEU A 263 8.69 31.91 -7.09
N THR A 264 8.94 31.52 -8.34
CA THR A 264 8.82 30.12 -8.79
C THR A 264 9.80 29.20 -8.07
N ALA A 265 11.03 29.65 -7.82
CA ALA A 265 12.00 28.91 -7.00
C ALA A 265 11.53 28.76 -5.55
N THR A 266 11.01 29.82 -4.92
CA THR A 266 10.47 29.76 -3.55
C THR A 266 9.30 28.78 -3.47
N ILE A 267 8.36 28.82 -4.42
CA ILE A 267 7.23 27.90 -4.46
C ILE A 267 7.70 26.45 -4.64
N ALA A 268 8.65 26.21 -5.55
CA ALA A 268 9.21 24.88 -5.78
C ALA A 268 9.87 24.32 -4.50
N VAL A 269 10.70 25.12 -3.82
CA VAL A 269 11.39 24.71 -2.60
C VAL A 269 10.40 24.47 -1.47
N VAL A 270 9.51 25.42 -1.18
CA VAL A 270 8.54 25.31 -0.08
C VAL A 270 7.58 24.13 -0.33
N GLY A 271 7.03 24.02 -1.54
CA GLY A 271 6.15 22.92 -1.93
C GLY A 271 6.85 21.56 -1.89
N GLY A 272 8.08 21.48 -2.42
CA GLY A 272 8.89 20.27 -2.40
C GLY A 272 9.23 19.82 -0.97
N VAL A 273 9.66 20.75 -0.12
CA VAL A 273 9.94 20.47 1.31
C VAL A 273 8.68 20.03 2.04
N ALA A 274 7.54 20.69 1.82
CA ALA A 274 6.28 20.31 2.46
C ALA A 274 5.87 18.87 2.12
N ILE A 275 5.93 18.49 0.84
CA ILE A 275 5.62 17.12 0.40
C ILE A 275 6.63 16.12 0.97
N LEU A 276 7.93 16.45 0.93
CA LEU A 276 8.97 15.57 1.46
C LEU A 276 8.81 15.32 2.95
N VAL A 277 8.56 16.37 3.75
CA VAL A 277 8.31 16.26 5.19
C VAL A 277 7.10 15.35 5.43
N CYS A 278 6.00 15.54 4.70
CA CYS A 278 4.82 14.69 4.83
C CYS A 278 5.10 13.21 4.53
N LEU A 279 5.84 12.92 3.45
CA LEU A 279 6.21 11.56 3.07
C LEU A 279 7.16 10.92 4.08
N VAL A 280 8.14 11.68 4.59
CA VAL A 280 9.08 11.22 5.61
C VAL A 280 8.36 10.94 6.92
N THR A 281 7.50 11.84 7.39
CA THR A 281 6.70 11.63 8.60
C THR A 281 5.82 10.39 8.48
N LEU A 282 5.12 10.22 7.36
CA LEU A 282 4.33 9.03 7.10
C LEU A 282 5.20 7.75 7.09
N GLY A 283 6.36 7.80 6.43
CA GLY A 283 7.31 6.69 6.37
C GLY A 283 7.88 6.31 7.74
N ILE A 284 8.20 7.29 8.59
CA ILE A 284 8.69 7.06 9.96
C ILE A 284 7.60 6.38 10.81
N VAL A 285 6.38 6.91 10.78
CA VAL A 285 5.26 6.34 11.56
C VAL A 285 4.93 4.93 11.07
N TRP A 286 4.94 4.70 9.76
CA TRP A 286 4.78 3.37 9.17
C TRP A 286 5.90 2.41 9.60
N ALA A 287 7.16 2.82 9.49
CA ALA A 287 8.31 2.00 9.84
C ALA A 287 8.36 1.65 11.34
N ALA A 288 7.97 2.59 12.22
CA ALA A 288 7.87 2.34 13.65
C ALA A 288 6.86 1.22 13.96
N GLY A 289 5.75 1.17 13.24
CA GLY A 289 4.76 0.09 13.35
C GLY A 289 5.32 -1.30 12.99
N ARG A 290 6.28 -1.34 12.06
CA ARG A 290 6.93 -2.57 11.58
C ARG A 290 7.98 -3.14 12.52
N LEU A 291 8.35 -2.42 13.57
CA LEU A 291 9.24 -2.94 14.62
C LEU A 291 8.61 -4.09 15.41
N THR A 292 7.28 -4.14 15.49
CA THR A 292 6.57 -5.26 16.13
C THR A 292 6.28 -6.33 15.09
N ALA A 293 7.07 -7.40 15.09
CA ALA A 293 6.92 -8.48 14.11
C ALA A 293 5.53 -9.13 14.15
N ASN A 294 5.02 -9.49 15.34
CA ASN A 294 3.74 -10.16 15.51
C ASN A 294 2.92 -9.59 16.69
N PRO A 295 2.02 -8.62 16.46
CA PRO A 295 1.15 -8.06 17.50
C PRO A 295 0.19 -9.09 18.11
N SER A 296 -0.26 -10.06 17.31
CA SER A 296 -1.23 -11.07 17.75
C SER A 296 -0.65 -12.02 18.80
N ARG A 297 0.67 -12.00 19.01
CA ARG A 297 1.32 -12.74 20.10
C ARG A 297 0.78 -12.39 21.49
N ARG A 298 0.22 -11.19 21.66
CA ARG A 298 -0.44 -10.76 22.91
C ARG A 298 -1.65 -11.63 23.28
N LEU A 299 -2.36 -12.16 22.29
CA LEU A 299 -3.49 -13.06 22.47
C LEU A 299 -3.08 -14.44 23.04
N TRP A 300 -1.79 -14.75 22.94
CA TRP A 300 -1.19 -16.02 23.36
C TRP A 300 -0.18 -15.83 24.50
N ALA A 301 -0.34 -14.74 25.25
CA ALA A 301 0.50 -14.48 26.42
C ALA A 301 0.28 -15.59 27.47
N GLY A 302 1.37 -16.22 27.91
CA GLY A 302 1.32 -17.34 28.86
C GLY A 302 1.24 -18.73 28.22
N THR A 303 1.01 -18.84 26.91
CA THR A 303 1.04 -20.14 26.20
C THR A 303 2.46 -20.44 25.71
N ALA A 304 3.09 -21.44 26.33
CA ALA A 304 4.33 -22.03 25.81
C ALA A 304 3.99 -22.97 24.66
N PHE A 305 4.48 -22.67 23.46
CA PHE A 305 4.43 -23.60 22.34
C PHE A 305 5.73 -24.39 22.36
N GLU A 306 5.68 -25.65 22.75
CA GLU A 306 6.84 -26.52 22.73
C GLU A 306 7.32 -26.69 21.29
N VAL A 307 8.63 -26.50 21.08
CA VAL A 307 9.29 -26.80 19.81
C VAL A 307 9.53 -28.30 19.81
N LEU A 308 8.60 -29.04 19.22
CA LEU A 308 8.81 -30.46 18.89
C LEU A 308 9.82 -30.57 17.74
#